data_AF-A0A9E2IK82-F1
#
_entry.id   AF-A0A9E2IK82-F1
#
_cell.length_a   1.000
_cell.length_b   1.000
_cell.length_c   1.000
_cell.angle_alpha   90.00
_cell.angle_beta   90.00
_cell.angle_gamma   90.00
#
_symmetry.space_group_name_H-M   'P 1'
#
loop_
_entity.id
_entity.type
_entity.pdbx_description
1 polymer ?
#
loop_
_entity_poly.entity_id
_entity_poly.type
_entity_poly.pdbx_seq_one_letter_code
_entity_poly.pdbx_strand_id
1 'polypeptide(L)' 'MRRKTLIGERMMEFKNIALQQRGAELYRATIEDIEKTLIESALEHTEGNQRKVARTVGINRNTLCTKVKKFAIQSEQWRT' A
#
# COMPACT_ATOMS: atom_id res chain seq x y z
N MET A 1 25.78 -6.33 -11.93
CA MET A 1 24.63 -5.51 -12.40
C MET A 1 23.65 -5.38 -11.24
N ARG A 2 23.67 -4.28 -10.47
CA ARG A 2 22.71 -4.08 -9.37
C ARG A 2 21.33 -3.91 -10.02
N ARG A 3 20.46 -4.93 -9.94
CA ARG A 3 19.05 -4.76 -10.26
C ARG A 3 18.52 -3.70 -9.31
N LYS A 4 18.42 -2.46 -9.79
CA LYS A 4 17.70 -1.43 -9.08
C LYS A 4 16.26 -1.91 -8.98
N THR A 5 15.78 -2.12 -7.76
CA THR A 5 14.39 -2.45 -7.49
C THR A 5 13.54 -1.22 -7.81
N LEU A 6 12.51 -1.38 -8.67
CA LEU A 6 11.55 -0.33 -9.08
C LEU A 6 11.00 0.47 -7.90
N ILE A 7 10.82 -0.18 -6.75
CA ILE A 7 10.33 0.43 -5.50
C ILE A 7 11.34 1.45 -4.96
N GLY A 8 12.64 1.13 -5.01
CA GLY A 8 13.69 2.02 -4.53
C GLY A 8 13.85 3.28 -5.38
N GLU A 9 13.64 3.18 -6.69
CA GLU A 9 13.64 4.34 -7.58
C GLU A 9 12.39 5.22 -7.37
N ARG A 10 11.21 4.61 -7.31
CA ARG A 10 9.95 5.33 -7.04
C ARG A 10 9.94 6.01 -5.67
N MET A 11 10.54 5.39 -4.65
CA MET A 11 10.73 6.00 -3.33
C MET A 11 11.66 7.22 -3.35
N MET A 12 12.72 7.19 -4.16
CA MET A 12 13.69 8.29 -4.25
C MET A 12 13.09 9.52 -4.94
N GLU A 13 12.20 9.34 -5.93
CA GLU A 13 11.40 10.44 -6.50
C GLU A 13 10.47 11.07 -5.44
N PHE A 14 9.80 10.25 -4.63
CA PHE A 14 8.93 10.72 -3.55
C PHE A 14 9.68 11.50 -2.46
N LYS A 15 10.93 11.12 -2.20
CA LYS A 15 11.77 11.66 -1.12
C LYS A 15 11.94 13.18 -1.23
N ASN A 16 12.10 13.72 -2.44
CA ASN A 16 12.35 15.16 -2.64
C ASN A 16 11.13 16.04 -2.31
N ILE A 17 9.92 15.57 -2.59
CA ILE A 17 8.68 16.30 -2.30
C ILE A 17 8.30 16.17 -0.82
N ALA A 18 8.43 14.96 -0.27
CA ALA A 18 7.98 14.66 1.09
C ALA A 18 8.93 15.20 2.17
N LEU A 19 10.25 15.27 1.91
CA LEU A 19 11.22 15.89 2.83
C LEU A 19 10.97 17.38 3.03
N GLN A 20 10.45 18.09 2.02
CA GLN A 20 10.21 19.54 2.12
C GLN A 20 8.85 19.89 2.75
N GLN A 21 7.84 19.01 2.68
CA GLN A 21 6.48 19.33 3.13
C GLN A 21 6.01 18.61 4.40
N ARG A 22 6.56 17.43 4.74
CA ARG A 22 5.95 16.53 5.74
C ARG A 22 6.70 16.34 7.06
N GLY A 23 7.91 16.90 7.21
CA GLY A 23 8.63 16.94 8.49
C GLY A 23 8.61 15.61 9.28
N ALA A 24 8.33 15.67 10.59
CA ALA A 24 8.33 14.52 11.52
C ALA A 24 7.36 13.37 11.17
N GLU A 25 6.42 13.59 10.24
CA GLU A 25 5.42 12.60 9.81
C GLU A 25 5.86 11.80 8.57
N LEU A 26 7.05 12.09 8.00
CA LEU A 26 7.53 11.47 6.76
C LEU A 26 7.55 9.94 6.82
N TYR A 27 8.06 9.38 7.91
CA TYR A 27 8.11 7.92 8.09
C TYR A 27 6.70 7.32 8.06
N ARG A 28 5.77 7.87 8.85
CA ARG A 28 4.40 7.38 8.93
C ARG A 28 3.71 7.47 7.57
N ALA A 29 3.80 8.62 6.91
CA ALA A 29 3.21 8.83 5.59
C ALA A 29 3.76 7.85 4.54
N THR A 30 5.09 7.64 4.54
CA THR A 30 5.74 6.74 3.59
C THR A 30 5.31 5.30 3.81
N ILE A 31 5.23 4.85 5.06
CA ILE A 31 4.75 3.50 5.39
C ILE A 31 3.30 3.34 4.94
N GLU A 32 2.44 4.32 5.21
CA GLU A 32 1.03 4.28 4.80
C GLU A 32 0.85 4.20 3.28
N ASP A 33 1.64 4.96 2.51
CA ASP A 33 1.59 4.91 1.05
C ASP A 33 2.03 3.54 0.51
N ILE A 34 3.12 2.97 1.04
CA ILE A 34 3.57 1.62 0.68
C ILE A 34 2.50 0.58 1.00
N GLU A 35 1.94 0.63 2.21
CA GLU A 35 0.90 -0.30 2.63
C GLU A 35 -0.33 -0.21 1.73
N LYS A 36 -0.75 1.00 1.37
CA LYS A 36 -1.87 1.22 0.44
C LYS A 36 -1.59 0.57 -0.91
N THR A 37 -0.45 0.86 -1.54
CA THR A 37 -0.08 0.29 -2.84
C THR A 37 -0.02 -1.24 -2.79
N LEU A 38 0.55 -1.80 -1.72
CA LEU A 38 0.64 -3.24 -1.53
C LEU A 38 -0.75 -3.89 -1.44
N ILE A 39 -1.67 -3.28 -0.67
CA ILE A 39 -3.03 -3.79 -0.51
C ILE A 39 -3.83 -3.69 -1.82
N GLU A 40 -3.71 -2.58 -2.55
CA GLU A 40 -4.39 -2.39 -3.85
C GLU A 40 -3.93 -3.44 -4.87
N SER A 41 -2.61 -3.64 -5.00
CA SER A 41 -2.06 -4.66 -5.90
C SER A 41 -2.48 -6.08 -5.52
N ALA A 42 -2.55 -6.39 -4.22
CA ALA A 42 -3.04 -7.69 -3.76
C ALA A 42 -4.55 -7.86 -3.99
N LEU A 43 -5.35 -6.80 -3.85
CA LEU A 43 -6.78 -6.82 -4.17
C LEU A 43 -7.00 -7.10 -5.66
N GLU A 44 -6.27 -6.42 -6.54
CA GLU A 44 -6.31 -6.66 -7.98
C GLU A 44 -5.93 -8.11 -8.32
N HIS A 45 -4.81 -8.61 -7.80
CA HIS A 45 -4.33 -9.96 -8.06
C HIS A 45 -5.26 -11.07 -7.53
N THR A 46 -6.09 -10.77 -6.52
CA THR A 46 -6.99 -11.75 -5.90
C THR A 46 -8.46 -11.51 -6.22
N GLU A 47 -8.74 -10.61 -7.17
CA GLU A 47 -10.09 -10.24 -7.61
C GLU A 47 -10.98 -9.83 -6.42
N GLY A 48 -10.42 -9.03 -5.50
CA GLY A 48 -11.12 -8.52 -4.32
C GLY A 48 -11.33 -9.52 -3.18
N ASN A 49 -10.81 -10.75 -3.27
CA ASN A 49 -10.95 -11.74 -2.20
C ASN A 49 -10.13 -11.37 -0.96
N GLN A 50 -10.76 -10.66 -0.02
CA GLN A 50 -10.09 -10.15 1.19
C GLN A 50 -9.37 -11.22 2.03
N ARG A 51 -9.85 -12.47 2.03
CA ARG A 51 -9.16 -13.57 2.75
C ARG A 51 -7.86 -13.96 2.05
N LYS A 52 -7.86 -13.98 0.71
CA LYS A 52 -6.64 -14.20 -0.07
C LYS A 52 -5.68 -13.01 0.08
N VAL A 53 -6.17 -11.77 -0.03
CA VAL A 53 -5.36 -10.55 0.22
C VAL A 53 -4.66 -10.60 1.57
N ALA A 54 -5.40 -10.86 2.65
CA ALA A 54 -4.85 -10.90 4.01
C ALA A 54 -3.71 -11.94 4.12
N ARG A 55 -3.87 -13.10 3.49
CA ARG A 55 -2.82 -14.13 3.42
C ARG A 55 -1.63 -13.72 2.56
N THR A 56 -1.87 -13.11 1.41
CA THR A 56 -0.81 -12.65 0.48
C THR A 56 0.04 -11.55 1.12
N VAL A 57 -0.60 -10.58 1.77
CA VAL A 57 0.07 -9.46 2.44
C VAL A 57 0.64 -9.87 3.81
N GLY A 58 0.16 -10.98 4.38
CA GLY A 58 0.66 -11.51 5.65
C GLY A 58 0.13 -10.79 6.89
N ILE A 59 -1.07 -10.21 6.81
CA ILE A 59 -1.70 -9.49 7.93
C ILE A 59 -3.06 -10.11 8.31
N ASN A 60 -3.52 -9.85 9.53
CA ASN A 60 -4.85 -10.28 9.96
C ASN A 60 -5.93 -9.63 9.07
N ARG A 61 -6.96 -10.40 8.68
CA ARG A 61 -8.12 -9.91 7.91
C ARG A 61 -8.82 -8.72 8.56
N ASN A 62 -8.87 -8.66 9.90
CA ASN A 62 -9.45 -7.52 10.62
C ASN A 62 -8.58 -6.26 10.43
N THR A 63 -7.26 -6.40 10.51
CA THR A 63 -6.32 -5.31 10.23
C THR A 63 -6.41 -4.86 8.78
N LEU A 64 -6.50 -5.80 7.83
CA LEU A 64 -6.74 -5.49 6.42
C LEU A 64 -8.02 -4.68 6.24
N CYS A 65 -9.12 -5.10 6.85
CA CYS A 65 -10.41 -4.39 6.75
C CYS A 65 -10.29 -2.95 7.27
N THR A 66 -9.63 -2.74 8.41
CA THR A 66 -9.36 -1.40 8.95
C THR A 66 -8.49 -0.57 8.01
N LYS A 67 -7.43 -1.15 7.43
CA LYS A 67 -6.54 -0.46 6.48
C LYS A 67 -7.24 -0.10 5.17
N VAL A 68 -8.05 -1.00 4.61
CA VAL A 68 -8.87 -0.73 3.41
C VAL A 68 -9.79 0.47 3.63
N LYS A 69 -10.45 0.55 4.80
CA LYS A 69 -11.26 1.71 5.18
C LYS A 69 -10.42 2.97 5.36
N LYS A 70 -9.31 2.88 6.10
CA LYS A 70 -8.38 4.00 6.36
C LYS A 70 -7.87 4.63 5.07
N PHE A 71 -7.52 3.81 4.08
CA PHE A 71 -6.97 4.25 2.80
C PHE A 71 -8.04 4.58 1.75
N ALA A 72 -9.33 4.48 2.10
CA ALA A 72 -10.47 4.68 1.21
C ALA A 72 -10.35 3.90 -0.10
N ILE A 73 -9.87 2.65 -0.04
CA ILE A 73 -9.72 1.80 -1.22
C ILE A 73 -11.12 1.38 -1.68
N GLN A 74 -11.47 1.68 -2.93
CA GLN A 74 -12.80 1.44 -3.48
C GLN A 74 -13.03 -0.04 -3.75
N SER A 75 -13.60 -0.74 -2.75
CA SER A 75 -13.89 -2.17 -2.85
C SER A 75 -15.04 -2.51 -3.81
N GLU A 76 -15.86 -1.53 -4.19
CA GLU A 76 -17.00 -1.68 -5.10
C GLU A 76 -16.61 -2.25 -6.46
N GLN A 77 -15.36 -2.11 -6.88
CA GLN A 77 -14.86 -2.63 -8.16
C GLN A 77 -14.83 -4.17 -8.21
N TRP A 78 -14.92 -4.86 -7.07
CA TRP A 78 -14.84 -6.32 -6.98
C TRP A 78 -16.10 -6.97 -6.38
N ARG A 79 -17.24 -6.27 -6.39
CA ARG A 79 -18.50 -6.71 -5.77
C ARG A 79 -19.46 -7.47 -6.71
N THR A 80 -18.97 -8.03 -7.81
CA THR A 80 -19.78 -8.84 -8.75
C THR A 80 -20.16 -10.18 -8.13
#